data_AF-A0A355BG01-F1
#
_entry.id   AF-A0A355BG01-F1
#
_cell.length_a   1.000
_cell.length_b   1.000
_cell.length_c   1.000
_cell.angle_alpha   90.00
_cell.angle_beta   90.00
_cell.angle_gamma   90.00
#
_symmetry.space_group_name_H-M   'P 1'
#
loop_
_entity.id
_entity.type
_entity.pdbx_description
1 polymer ?
#
loop_
_entity_poly.entity_id
_entity_poly.type
_entity_poly.pdbx_seq_one_letter_code
_entity_poly.pdbx_strand_id
1 'polypeptide(L)' 'GFVCLRNGTWLNDDVIYFRASGEVKDLQTGETLEPEEYAETIADAESFLQISDLMLEHNLTKHWQTGTDD' A
#
# COMPACT_ATOMS: atom_id res chain seq x y z
N GLY A 1 1.79 4.66 -12.27
CA GLY A 1 2.52 4.62 -11.00
C GLY A 1 1.61 4.10 -9.91
N PHE A 2 2.16 3.80 -8.72
CA PHE A 2 1.39 3.29 -7.57
C PHE A 2 1.54 4.26 -6.40
N VAL A 3 0.43 4.63 -5.77
CA VAL A 3 0.39 5.49 -4.58
C VAL A 3 -0.44 4.82 -3.51
N CYS A 4 0.14 4.65 -2.33
CA CYS A 4 -0.56 4.16 -1.14
C CYS A 4 -0.70 5.29 -0.11
N LEU A 5 -1.92 5.55 0.31
CA LEU A 5 -2.24 6.52 1.35
C LEU A 5 -2.21 5.85 2.73
N ARG A 6 -1.97 6.65 3.77
CA ARG A 6 -1.82 6.13 5.14
C ARG A 6 -3.07 5.44 5.68
N ASN A 7 -4.26 5.79 5.17
CA ASN A 7 -5.53 5.16 5.53
C ASN A 7 -5.75 3.83 4.78
N GLY A 8 -4.76 3.32 4.05
CA GLY A 8 -4.82 2.09 3.25
C GLY A 8 -5.63 2.20 1.95
N THR A 9 -6.11 3.39 1.59
CA THR A 9 -6.53 3.67 0.21
C THR A 9 -5.29 3.64 -0.67
N TRP A 10 -5.40 3.05 -1.85
CA TRP A 10 -4.33 3.10 -2.84
C TRP A 10 -4.92 3.38 -4.22
N LEU A 11 -4.09 3.91 -5.12
CA LEU A 11 -4.44 4.08 -6.52
C LEU A 11 -3.25 3.75 -7.41
N ASN A 12 -3.56 3.26 -8.61
CA ASN A 12 -2.60 3.16 -9.70
C ASN A 12 -3.05 4.04 -10.88
N ASP A 13 -2.57 3.75 -12.09
CA ASP A 13 -2.93 4.53 -13.27
C ASP A 13 -4.40 4.33 -13.72
N ASP A 14 -4.99 3.19 -13.33
CA ASP A 14 -6.29 2.74 -13.85
C ASP A 14 -7.38 2.74 -12.78
N VAL A 15 -7.04 2.42 -11.53
CA VAL A 15 -8.03 2.20 -10.46
C VAL A 15 -7.64 2.85 -9.14
N ILE A 16 -8.66 3.07 -8.30
CA ILE A 16 -8.55 3.47 -6.90
C ILE A 16 -9.29 2.49 -5.99
N TYR A 17 -8.65 2.05 -4.92
CA TYR A 17 -9.25 1.22 -3.86
C TYR A 17 -9.53 2.03 -2.60
N PHE A 18 -10.76 1.99 -2.12
CA PHE A 18 -11.20 2.64 -0.88
C PHE A 18 -11.29 1.64 0.26
N ARG A 19 -10.28 1.59 1.14
CA ARG A 19 -10.25 0.67 2.29
C ARG A 19 -11.49 0.76 3.20
N ALA A 20 -12.03 1.95 3.41
CA ALA A 20 -13.16 2.14 4.31
C ALA A 20 -14.45 1.43 3.83
N SER A 21 -14.65 1.35 2.51
CA SER A 21 -15.81 0.69 1.91
C SER A 21 -15.48 -0.68 1.30
N GLY A 22 -14.20 -0.99 1.07
CA GLY A 22 -13.78 -2.18 0.35
C GLY A 22 -14.00 -2.11 -1.16
N GLU A 23 -14.30 -0.92 -1.71
CA GLU A 23 -14.61 -0.74 -3.13
C GLU A 23 -13.35 -0.47 -3.96
N VAL A 24 -13.29 -1.06 -5.16
CA VAL A 24 -12.37 -0.65 -6.23
C VAL A 24 -13.15 0.10 -7.29
N LYS A 25 -12.61 1.19 -7.81
CA LYS A 25 -13.22 1.97 -8.89
C LYS A 25 -12.26 2.22 -10.02
N ASP A 26 -12.76 2.12 -11.24
CA ASP A 26 -12.07 2.61 -12.44
C ASP A 26 -11.99 4.14 -12.39
N LEU A 27 -10.79 4.70 -12.62
CA LEU A 27 -10.54 6.14 -12.53
C LEU A 27 -11.07 6.92 -13.73
N GLN A 28 -11.27 6.27 -14.88
CA GLN A 28 -11.76 6.88 -16.10
C GLN A 28 -13.28 6.90 -16.17
N THR A 29 -13.93 5.77 -15.86
CA THR A 29 -15.38 5.58 -15.96
C THR A 29 -16.11 5.83 -14.64
N GLY A 30 -15.42 5.68 -13.51
CA GLY A 30 -16.02 5.73 -12.17
C GLY A 30 -16.83 4.48 -11.81
N GLU A 31 -16.79 3.44 -12.65
CA GLU A 31 -17.46 2.17 -12.40
C GLU A 31 -16.83 1.43 -11.22
N THR A 32 -17.67 0.80 -10.40
CA THR A 32 -17.20 -0.09 -9.34
C THR A 32 -16.79 -1.42 -9.95
N LEU A 33 -15.59 -1.89 -9.59
CA LEU A 33 -14.99 -3.14 -10.04
C LEU A 33 -14.99 -4.17 -8.91
N GLU A 34 -14.87 -5.45 -9.25
CA GLU A 34 -14.80 -6.56 -8.30
C GLU A 34 -13.46 -6.54 -7.54
N PRO A 35 -13.45 -6.35 -6.20
CA PRO A 35 -12.21 -6.22 -5.43
C PRO A 35 -11.32 -7.47 -5.44
N GLU A 36 -11.91 -8.65 -5.63
CA GLU A 36 -11.22 -9.94 -5.64
C GLU A 36 -10.17 -10.01 -6.76
N GLU A 37 -10.40 -9.33 -7.88
CA GLU A 37 -9.44 -9.23 -8.99
C GLU A 37 -8.18 -8.45 -8.61
N TYR A 38 -8.24 -7.64 -7.55
CA TYR A 38 -7.16 -6.78 -7.05
C TYR A 38 -6.61 -7.24 -5.70
N ALA A 39 -6.97 -8.44 -5.23
CA ALA A 39 -6.62 -8.94 -3.90
C ALA A 39 -5.11 -8.91 -3.61
N GLU A 40 -4.27 -9.25 -4.60
CA GLU A 40 -2.81 -9.21 -4.48
C GLU A 40 -2.30 -7.77 -4.30
N THR A 41 -2.79 -6.82 -5.10
CA THR A 41 -2.41 -5.40 -4.98
C THR A 41 -2.87 -4.80 -3.66
N ILE A 42 -4.05 -5.20 -3.16
CA ILE A 42 -4.52 -4.81 -1.83
C ILE A 42 -3.56 -5.34 -0.77
N ALA A 43 -3.19 -6.61 -0.82
CA ALA A 43 -2.26 -7.22 0.14
C ALA A 43 -0.86 -6.57 0.11
N ASP A 44 -0.38 -6.19 -1.08
CA ASP A 44 0.88 -5.46 -1.24
C ASP A 44 0.83 -4.07 -0.60
N ALA A 45 -0.28 -3.34 -0.80
CA ALA A 45 -0.50 -2.03 -0.19
C ALA A 45 -0.48 -2.11 1.34
N GLU A 46 -1.13 -3.13 1.91
CA GLU A 46 -1.13 -3.38 3.35
C GLU A 46 0.26 -3.74 3.87
N SER A 47 0.96 -4.62 3.16
CA SER A 47 2.32 -5.03 3.49
C SER A 47 3.28 -3.84 3.48
N PHE A 48 3.15 -2.93 2.51
CA PHE A 48 3.97 -1.73 2.42
C PHE A 48 3.80 -0.83 3.66
N LEU A 49 2.55 -0.62 4.08
CA LEU A 49 2.25 0.17 5.28
C LEU A 49 2.79 -0.51 6.55
N GLN A 50 2.63 -1.82 6.67
CA GLN A 50 3.12 -2.59 7.80
C GLN A 50 4.64 -2.56 7.89
N ILE A 51 5.35 -2.74 6.78
CA ILE A 51 6.82 -2.67 6.74
C ILE A 51 7.27 -1.24 7.10
N SER A 52 6.62 -0.22 6.54
CA SER A 52 6.92 1.18 6.87
C SER A 52 6.75 1.44 8.37
N ASP A 53 5.74 0.86 9.01
CA ASP A 53 5.51 1.00 10.45
C ASP A 53 6.59 0.31 11.26
N LEU A 54 6.90 -0.95 10.95
CA LEU A 54 7.93 -1.71 11.65
C LEU A 54 9.31 -1.04 11.55
N MET A 55 9.64 -0.46 10.39
CA MET A 55 10.89 0.29 10.20
C MET A 55 11.01 1.47 11.17
N LEU A 56 9.91 2.18 11.40
CA LEU A 56 9.86 3.33 12.30
C LEU A 56 9.79 2.91 13.77
N GLU A 57 8.89 1.98 14.11
CA GLU A 57 8.66 1.48 15.47
C GLU A 57 9.92 0.86 16.09
N HIS A 58 10.68 0.11 15.29
CA HIS A 58 11.90 -0.54 15.75
C HIS A 58 13.18 0.23 15.41
N ASN A 59 13.08 1.47 14.89
CA ASN A 59 14.22 2.29 14.46
C ASN A 59 15.23 1.50 13.59
N LEU A 60 14.74 0.65 12.69
CA LEU A 60 15.56 -0.35 11.98
C LEU A 60 16.62 0.29 11.08
N THR A 61 16.42 1.54 10.64
CA THR A 61 17.40 2.30 9.88
C THR A 61 18.74 2.45 10.62
N LYS A 62 18.73 2.53 11.96
CA LYS A 62 19.96 2.61 12.78
C LYS A 62 20.75 1.31 12.73
N HIS A 63 20.05 0.17 12.76
CA HIS A 63 20.67 -1.14 12.72
C HIS A 63 21.29 -1.45 11.36
N TRP A 64 20.68 -0.95 10.28
CA TRP A 64 21.23 -1.09 8.93
C TRP A 64 22.55 -0.33 8.76
N GLN A 65 22.65 0.90 9.28
CA GLN A 65 23.86 1.72 9.19
C GLN A 65 25.05 1.12 9.96
N THR A 66 24.79 0.48 11.10
CA THR A 66 25.84 -0.16 11.91
C THR A 66 26.38 -1.48 11.32
N GLY A 67 25.70 -2.07 10.33
CA GLY A 67 26.13 -3.31 9.68
C GLY A 67 27.11 -3.12 8.52
N THR A 68 27.48 -1.88 8.19
CA THR A 68 28.41 -1.51 7.12
C THR A 68 29.82 -1.16 7.62
N ASP A 69 30.08 -1.26 8.92
CA ASP A 69 31.36 -0.91 9.56
C ASP A 69 32.27 -2.12 9.86
N ASP A 70 31.96 -3.33 9.35
CA ASP A 70 32.85 -4.52 9.38
C ASP A 70 33.34 -4.93 7.97
#